data_AF-A0AAV7YIB3-F1
#
_entry.id   AF-A0AAV7YIB3-F1
#
_cell.length_a   1.000
_cell.length_b   1.000
_cell.length_c   1.000
_cell.angle_alpha   90.00
_cell.angle_beta   90.00
_cell.angle_gamma   90.00
#
_symmetry.space_group_name_H-M   'P 1'
#
loop_
_entity.id
_entity.type
_entity.pdbx_description
1 polymer ?
#
loop_
_entity_poly.entity_id
_entity_poly.type
_entity_poly.pdbx_seq_one_letter_code
_entity_poly.pdbx_strand_id
1 'polypeptide(L)'
;MSGYQLPFGVLHPWHGVSPGENCPEEFNAIIEIPKGSKVKYELDKETGLLVVNRILHSSVVYPHSYGFIPQSYWEDGDPVDVLVLMSETVYPGCIVRCRPIGIMRMIDEDERDDKVICVCLDDPSYNDYYDIKDVPKHLLLEIKKFFSDYKDLENKIVITSDPRGAEKAKKAVTKSLDLYQEFFVKKHKKKAQSEESEKSESDEEESEESEESEESDESEESEESEESEESDDDEKEKEKEKEKEKLKKKKKKDKGTSKKKKKKKTKETSKSSKKTKKKNKK
;
A
#
# COMPACT_ATOMS: atom_id res chain seq x y z
N MET A 1 30.02 -17.58 36.80
CA MET A 1 29.81 -16.19 36.40
C MET A 1 28.41 -16.11 35.80
N SER A 2 27.44 -15.61 36.56
CA SER A 2 26.10 -15.27 36.04
C SER A 2 26.28 -14.22 34.94
N GLY A 3 25.70 -14.38 33.76
CA GLY A 3 24.28 -14.16 33.55
C GLY A 3 24.04 -12.68 33.27
N TYR A 4 24.28 -12.26 32.03
CA TYR A 4 23.75 -11.01 31.47
C TYR A 4 22.90 -11.38 30.26
N GLN A 5 21.67 -11.81 30.52
CA GLN A 5 20.60 -11.78 29.53
C GLN A 5 20.08 -10.34 29.51
N LEU A 6 20.24 -9.62 28.40
CA LEU A 6 19.61 -8.31 28.25
C LEU A 6 18.07 -8.51 28.26
N PRO A 7 17.30 -7.77 29.08
CA PRO A 7 15.86 -8.03 29.25
C PRO A 7 14.98 -7.56 28.08
N PHE A 8 15.56 -7.01 27.02
CA PHE A 8 14.82 -6.41 25.92
C PHE A 8 15.48 -6.76 24.58
N GLY A 9 14.82 -7.61 23.80
CA GLY A 9 15.13 -7.73 22.37
C GLY A 9 14.77 -6.44 21.64
N VAL A 10 15.52 -6.10 20.59
CA VAL A 10 15.11 -5.04 19.67
C VAL A 10 13.80 -5.46 19.02
N LEU A 11 12.76 -4.65 19.22
CA LEU A 11 11.44 -4.92 18.64
C LEU A 11 11.48 -4.68 17.13
N HIS A 12 10.92 -5.60 16.37
CA HIS A 12 10.70 -5.43 14.93
C HIS A 12 9.78 -4.21 14.71
N PRO A 13 10.14 -3.20 13.90
CA PRO A 13 9.35 -1.97 13.78
C PRO A 13 7.90 -2.18 13.36
N TRP A 14 7.65 -3.18 12.51
CA TRP A 14 6.29 -3.52 12.09
C TRP A 14 5.50 -4.34 13.13
N HIS A 15 6.09 -5.37 13.72
CA HIS A 15 5.34 -6.34 14.53
C HIS A 15 5.42 -6.06 16.03
N GLY A 16 6.53 -5.49 16.50
CA GLY A 16 6.79 -5.27 17.92
C GLY A 16 6.40 -3.89 18.44
N VAL A 17 6.23 -2.90 17.56
CA VAL A 17 5.80 -1.55 17.96
C VAL A 17 4.27 -1.49 18.00
N SER A 18 3.70 -0.99 19.10
CA SER A 18 2.25 -0.77 19.21
C SER A 18 1.80 0.35 18.25
N PRO A 19 0.66 0.20 17.55
CA PRO A 19 0.07 1.26 16.75
C PRO A 19 -0.44 2.42 17.61
N GLY A 20 -0.52 2.28 18.94
CA GLY A 20 -1.03 3.29 19.86
C GLY A 20 -2.37 2.87 20.48
N GLU A 21 -2.69 3.45 21.64
CA GLU A 21 -3.88 3.09 22.43
C GLU A 21 -5.18 3.69 21.89
N ASN A 22 -5.08 4.80 21.14
CA ASN A 22 -6.22 5.59 20.66
C ASN A 22 -6.53 5.34 19.17
N CYS A 23 -6.09 4.22 18.60
CA CYS A 23 -6.40 3.88 17.22
C CYS A 23 -7.93 3.75 17.01
N PRO A 24 -8.51 4.22 15.89
CA PRO A 24 -7.86 4.86 14.73
C PRO A 24 -7.74 6.40 14.85
N GLU A 25 -8.16 7.00 15.97
CA GLU A 25 -8.17 8.46 16.15
C GLU A 25 -6.76 9.04 16.22
N GLU A 26 -5.85 8.32 16.87
CA GLU A 26 -4.42 8.64 16.94
C GLU A 26 -3.63 7.34 16.80
N PHE A 27 -2.51 7.38 16.08
CA PHE A 27 -1.64 6.22 15.90
C PHE A 27 -0.16 6.60 15.86
N ASN A 28 0.70 5.63 16.12
CA ASN A 28 2.13 5.73 15.89
C ASN A 28 2.44 5.44 14.42
N ALA A 29 3.33 6.21 13.82
CA ALA A 29 3.90 5.96 12.50
C ALA A 29 5.40 5.72 12.62
N ILE A 30 5.94 4.76 11.87
CA ILE A 30 7.39 4.58 11.70
C ILE A 30 7.81 5.29 10.44
N ILE A 31 8.73 6.26 10.54
CA ILE A 31 9.22 7.00 9.38
C ILE A 31 10.24 6.16 8.61
N GLU A 32 10.05 5.99 7.31
CA GLU A 32 11.01 5.36 6.41
C GLU A 32 11.79 6.40 5.61
N ILE A 33 11.09 7.42 5.10
CA ILE A 33 11.65 8.38 4.17
C ILE A 33 11.49 9.79 4.74
N PRO A 34 12.60 10.49 5.03
CA PRO A 34 12.56 11.87 5.50
C PRO A 34 12.04 12.80 4.42
N LYS A 35 11.35 13.86 4.84
CA LYS A 35 11.02 15.01 3.97
C LYS A 35 12.26 15.50 3.23
N GLY A 36 12.13 15.72 1.92
CA GLY A 36 13.21 16.19 1.06
C GLY A 36 14.16 15.09 0.58
N SER A 37 13.95 13.81 0.94
CA SER A 37 14.78 12.71 0.46
C SER A 37 14.47 12.34 -0.99
N LYS A 38 15.52 12.02 -1.76
CA LYS A 38 15.45 11.35 -3.07
C LYS A 38 15.65 9.83 -2.97
N VAL A 39 16.05 9.34 -1.80
CA VAL A 39 16.22 7.91 -1.52
C VAL A 39 14.88 7.35 -1.10
N LYS A 40 14.35 6.37 -1.84
CA LYS A 40 13.24 5.55 -1.38
C LYS A 40 13.80 4.44 -0.52
N TYR A 41 13.74 4.66 0.78
CA TYR A 41 13.88 3.58 1.76
C TYR A 41 12.58 2.77 1.80
N GLU A 42 12.66 1.54 2.28
CA GLU A 42 11.52 0.75 2.69
C GLU A 42 11.92 -0.21 3.80
N LEU A 43 10.93 -0.63 4.58
CA LEU A 43 11.06 -1.72 5.52
C LEU A 43 11.38 -3.02 4.80
N ASP A 44 12.51 -3.61 5.15
CA ASP A 44 12.74 -5.02 4.90
C ASP A 44 11.94 -5.84 5.92
N LYS A 45 10.86 -6.48 5.45
CA LYS A 45 9.86 -7.15 6.29
C LYS A 45 10.40 -8.35 7.08
N GLU A 46 11.53 -8.92 6.66
CA GLU A 46 12.16 -10.05 7.35
C GLU A 46 13.03 -9.58 8.52
N THR A 47 13.90 -8.59 8.29
CA THR A 47 14.86 -8.14 9.31
C THR A 47 14.35 -7.00 10.18
N GLY A 48 13.33 -6.27 9.72
CA GLY A 48 12.84 -5.05 10.36
C GLY A 48 13.75 -3.85 10.18
N LEU A 49 14.81 -3.96 9.35
CA LEU A 49 15.69 -2.85 9.00
C LEU A 49 15.16 -2.09 7.79
N LEU A 50 15.69 -0.89 7.55
CA LEU A 50 15.40 -0.14 6.34
C LEU A 50 16.43 -0.47 5.26
N VAL A 51 15.93 -0.86 4.08
CA VAL A 51 16.73 -1.08 2.88
C VAL A 51 16.54 0.07 1.90
N VAL A 52 17.56 0.37 1.12
CA VAL A 52 17.43 1.29 -0.02
C VAL A 52 16.76 0.54 -1.16
N ASN A 53 15.45 0.73 -1.35
CA ASN A 53 14.73 0.17 -2.48
C ASN A 53 15.28 0.73 -3.81
N ARG A 54 15.36 2.07 -3.90
CA ARG A 54 15.95 2.77 -5.04
C ARG A 54 16.22 4.24 -4.76
N ILE A 55 17.00 4.86 -5.65
CA ILE A 55 17.01 6.31 -5.82
C ILE A 55 15.90 6.69 -6.80
N LEU A 56 15.09 7.71 -6.49
CA LEU A 56 14.05 8.16 -7.41
C LEU A 56 14.65 8.56 -8.77
N HIS A 57 14.07 8.05 -9.86
CA HIS A 57 14.59 8.27 -11.21
C HIS A 57 14.37 9.73 -11.65
N SER A 58 13.21 10.28 -11.31
CA SER A 58 12.85 11.68 -11.52
C SER A 58 13.62 12.62 -10.59
N SER A 59 13.81 13.88 -11.00
CA SER A 59 14.39 14.93 -10.15
C SER A 59 13.36 15.49 -9.16
N VAL A 60 12.80 14.61 -8.34
CA VAL A 60 11.81 14.92 -7.31
C VAL A 60 12.29 14.39 -5.97
N VAL A 61 11.71 14.91 -4.90
CA VAL A 61 11.97 14.50 -3.51
C VAL A 61 10.64 14.33 -2.78
N TYR A 62 10.60 13.48 -1.76
CA TYR A 62 9.40 13.30 -0.94
C TYR A 62 8.99 14.64 -0.29
N PRO A 63 7.77 15.14 -0.50
CA PRO A 63 7.36 16.47 -0.03
C PRO A 63 7.17 16.53 1.50
N HIS A 64 6.93 15.38 2.13
CA HIS A 64 6.70 15.21 3.55
C HIS A 64 7.34 13.91 4.05
N SER A 65 7.43 13.77 5.36
CA SER A 65 7.89 12.52 5.98
C SER A 65 6.92 11.39 5.60
N TYR A 66 7.47 10.23 5.27
CA TYR A 66 6.72 9.09 4.77
C TYR A 66 7.12 7.83 5.52
N GLY A 67 6.18 6.94 5.73
CA GLY A 67 6.44 5.63 6.32
C GLY A 67 5.15 4.85 6.48
N PHE A 68 5.02 4.08 7.56
CA PHE A 68 3.90 3.15 7.74
C PHE A 68 3.35 3.11 9.17
N ILE A 69 2.13 2.57 9.31
CA ILE A 69 1.52 2.28 10.62
C ILE A 69 1.97 0.88 11.09
N PRO A 70 2.64 0.73 12.25
CA PRO A 70 3.02 -0.59 12.74
C PRO A 70 1.76 -1.40 13.08
N GLN A 71 1.88 -2.74 13.06
CA GLN A 71 0.76 -3.67 13.26
C GLN A 71 -0.47 -3.40 12.38
N SER A 72 -0.25 -2.88 11.17
CA SER A 72 -1.26 -2.76 10.12
C SER A 72 -0.90 -3.67 8.93
N TYR A 73 -1.90 -4.05 8.13
CA TYR A 73 -1.72 -4.86 6.94
C TYR A 73 -2.72 -4.45 5.86
N TRP A 74 -2.32 -4.54 4.59
CA TRP A 74 -3.15 -4.16 3.46
C TRP A 74 -3.14 -5.20 2.32
N GLU A 75 -3.89 -4.90 1.26
CA GLU A 75 -4.14 -5.82 0.14
C GLU A 75 -2.88 -6.10 -0.72
N ASP A 76 -1.86 -5.25 -0.63
CA ASP A 76 -0.55 -5.37 -1.29
C ASP A 76 0.46 -6.21 -0.49
N GLY A 77 0.10 -6.63 0.72
CA GLY A 77 0.99 -7.40 1.59
C GLY A 77 1.97 -6.56 2.42
N ASP A 78 1.75 -5.25 2.49
CA ASP A 78 2.54 -4.28 3.26
C ASP A 78 1.71 -3.66 4.39
N PRO A 79 2.35 -3.00 5.39
CA PRO A 79 1.63 -2.11 6.30
C PRO A 79 1.09 -0.90 5.55
N VAL A 80 0.04 -0.27 6.10
CA VAL A 80 -0.56 0.92 5.48
C VAL A 80 0.41 2.09 5.49
N ASP A 81 0.60 2.64 4.30
CA ASP A 81 1.40 3.83 4.05
C ASP A 81 0.80 5.10 4.65
N VAL A 82 1.68 5.93 5.22
CA VAL A 82 1.35 7.24 5.77
C VAL A 82 2.26 8.34 5.24
N LEU A 83 1.66 9.50 4.99
CA LEU A 83 2.34 10.76 4.69
C LEU A 83 2.08 11.73 5.86
N VAL A 84 3.13 12.02 6.63
CA VAL A 84 3.07 12.82 7.86
C VAL A 84 3.40 14.29 7.57
N LEU A 85 2.39 15.14 7.67
CA LEU A 85 2.53 16.59 7.61
C LEU A 85 3.09 17.12 8.94
N MET A 86 4.27 17.74 8.85
CA MET A 86 4.94 18.39 9.96
C MET A 86 5.99 19.40 9.44
N SER A 87 6.40 20.29 10.34
CA SER A 87 7.32 21.40 10.10
C SER A 87 8.73 20.89 9.87
N GLU A 88 9.21 20.03 10.77
CA GLU A 88 10.59 19.53 10.80
C GLU A 88 10.76 18.17 10.12
N THR A 89 12.00 17.90 9.71
CA THR A 89 12.36 16.61 9.10
C THR A 89 12.70 15.59 10.18
N VAL A 90 12.15 14.38 10.07
CA VAL A 90 12.40 13.26 10.98
C VAL A 90 13.25 12.21 10.30
N TYR A 91 14.15 11.58 11.05
CA TYR A 91 15.04 10.55 10.53
C TYR A 91 14.35 9.18 10.34
N PRO A 92 14.86 8.33 9.45
CA PRO A 92 14.33 6.98 9.26
C PRO A 92 14.41 6.14 10.54
N GLY A 93 13.39 5.32 10.80
CA GLY A 93 13.24 4.46 11.98
C GLY A 93 12.62 5.15 13.20
N CYS A 94 12.38 6.46 13.16
CA CYS A 94 11.74 7.16 14.28
C CYS A 94 10.23 6.93 14.33
N ILE A 95 9.69 6.87 15.56
CA ILE A 95 8.25 6.84 15.83
C ILE A 95 7.72 8.27 15.90
N VAL A 96 6.59 8.54 15.25
CA VAL A 96 5.86 9.81 15.32
C VAL A 96 4.41 9.54 15.70
N ARG A 97 3.87 10.30 16.66
CA ARG A 97 2.44 10.22 17.01
C ARG A 97 1.62 11.06 16.03
N CYS A 98 0.61 10.46 15.44
CA CYS A 98 -0.07 10.98 14.27
C CYS A 98 -1.60 10.96 14.46
N ARG A 99 -2.28 11.93 13.84
CA ARG A 99 -3.73 11.92 13.64
C ARG A 99 -4.05 11.80 12.14
N PRO A 100 -4.87 10.84 11.69
CA PRO A 100 -5.31 10.79 10.30
C PRO A 100 -6.25 11.94 10.00
N ILE A 101 -5.96 12.70 8.95
CA ILE A 101 -6.79 13.83 8.49
C ILE A 101 -7.35 13.59 7.09
N GLY A 102 -6.81 12.63 6.34
CA GLY A 102 -7.32 12.28 5.03
C GLY A 102 -6.69 11.03 4.43
N ILE A 103 -7.20 10.63 3.28
CA ILE A 103 -6.69 9.46 2.53
C ILE A 103 -6.69 9.77 1.04
N MET A 104 -5.59 9.48 0.37
CA MET A 104 -5.46 9.65 -1.07
C MET A 104 -5.42 8.28 -1.73
N ARG A 105 -6.42 7.99 -2.57
CA ARG A 105 -6.41 6.72 -3.32
C ARG A 105 -5.42 6.78 -4.45
N MET A 106 -4.66 5.70 -4.62
CA MET A 106 -3.70 5.57 -5.69
C MET A 106 -3.84 4.19 -6.34
N ILE A 107 -3.66 4.16 -7.66
CA ILE A 107 -3.49 2.93 -8.42
C ILE A 107 -2.10 2.98 -9.05
N ASP A 108 -1.26 2.01 -8.71
CA ASP A 108 0.11 1.85 -9.20
C ASP A 108 0.17 0.55 -10.01
N GLU A 109 0.32 0.64 -11.33
CA GLU A 109 0.39 -0.53 -12.21
C GLU A 109 -0.75 -1.57 -12.03
N ASP A 110 -1.96 -1.07 -11.73
CA ASP A 110 -3.21 -1.82 -11.46
C ASP A 110 -3.37 -2.37 -10.02
N GLU A 111 -2.41 -2.14 -9.14
CA GLU A 111 -2.51 -2.43 -7.70
C GLU A 111 -3.01 -1.20 -6.92
N ARG A 112 -3.84 -1.43 -5.89
CA ARG A 112 -4.33 -0.37 -5.01
C ARG A 112 -3.29 -0.06 -3.95
N ASP A 113 -2.88 1.20 -3.89
CA ASP A 113 -1.85 1.71 -2.97
C ASP A 113 -2.39 2.99 -2.28
N ASP A 114 -3.41 2.83 -1.45
CA ASP A 114 -4.07 3.94 -0.78
C ASP A 114 -3.16 4.51 0.33
N LYS A 115 -3.00 5.84 0.37
CA LYS A 115 -2.08 6.50 1.30
C LYS A 115 -2.82 7.34 2.31
N VAL A 116 -2.60 7.09 3.60
CA VAL A 116 -3.16 7.91 4.68
C VAL A 116 -2.34 9.20 4.80
N ILE A 117 -3.04 10.34 4.85
CA ILE A 117 -2.46 11.64 5.14
C ILE A 117 -2.76 11.96 6.61
N CYS A 118 -1.72 12.22 7.39
CA CYS A 118 -1.82 12.50 8.81
C CYS A 118 -0.94 13.69 9.22
N VAL A 119 -1.12 14.16 10.43
CA VAL A 119 -0.35 15.26 11.04
C VAL A 119 0.35 14.77 12.30
N CYS A 120 1.52 15.32 12.60
CA CYS A 120 2.21 15.08 13.87
C CYS A 120 1.44 15.77 15.01
N LEU A 121 1.07 15.01 16.04
CA LEU A 121 0.37 15.54 17.23
C LEU A 121 1.26 16.42 18.11
N ASP A 122 2.57 16.20 18.05
CA ASP A 122 3.58 16.92 18.82
C ASP A 122 4.15 18.14 18.07
N ASP A 123 3.58 18.50 16.91
CA ASP A 123 3.94 19.69 16.15
C ASP A 123 2.90 20.81 16.34
N PRO A 124 3.22 21.93 17.02
CA PRO A 124 2.28 23.02 17.26
C PRO A 124 1.80 23.75 15.99
N SER A 125 2.44 23.54 14.83
CA SER A 125 2.01 24.15 13.58
C SER A 125 0.96 23.32 12.82
N TYR A 126 0.81 22.03 13.17
CA TYR A 126 -0.01 21.07 12.45
C TYR A 126 -1.01 20.31 13.34
N ASN A 127 -0.82 20.27 14.65
CA ASN A 127 -1.65 19.49 15.57
C ASN A 127 -3.12 19.95 15.67
N ASP A 128 -3.43 21.18 15.23
CA ASP A 128 -4.78 21.74 15.13
C ASP A 128 -5.51 21.39 13.82
N TYR A 129 -4.92 20.54 12.97
CA TYR A 129 -5.56 20.09 11.73
C TYR A 129 -6.33 18.80 12.03
N TYR A 130 -7.60 18.75 11.62
CA TYR A 130 -8.52 17.64 11.93
C TYR A 130 -9.11 17.00 10.68
N ASP A 131 -9.14 17.70 9.55
CA ASP A 131 -9.58 17.17 8.26
C ASP A 131 -8.69 17.67 7.12
N ILE A 132 -8.70 16.96 6.01
CA ILE A 132 -7.94 17.31 4.80
C ILE A 132 -8.28 18.71 4.26
N LYS A 133 -9.45 19.24 4.60
CA LYS A 133 -9.89 20.60 4.25
C LYS A 133 -9.13 21.70 5.00
N ASP A 134 -8.52 21.38 6.14
CA ASP A 134 -7.72 22.32 6.93
C ASP A 134 -6.35 22.55 6.26
N VAL A 135 -5.94 21.63 5.39
CA VAL A 135 -4.67 21.71 4.66
C VAL A 135 -4.74 22.76 3.54
N PRO A 136 -3.74 23.65 3.41
CA PRO A 136 -3.66 24.59 2.30
C PRO A 136 -3.76 23.89 0.95
N LYS A 137 -4.63 24.40 0.06
CA LYS A 137 -4.92 23.79 -1.24
C LYS A 137 -3.68 23.53 -2.09
N HIS A 138 -2.68 24.41 -2.02
CA HIS A 138 -1.44 24.23 -2.79
C HIS A 138 -0.64 23.03 -2.31
N LEU A 139 -0.60 22.77 -1.00
CA LEU A 139 0.09 21.62 -0.42
C LEU A 139 -0.53 20.31 -0.91
N LEU A 140 -1.86 20.23 -0.96
CA LEU A 140 -2.57 19.07 -1.53
C LEU A 140 -2.26 18.86 -3.01
N LEU A 141 -2.09 19.94 -3.78
CA LEU A 141 -1.68 19.86 -5.19
C LEU A 141 -0.24 19.35 -5.33
N GLU A 142 0.68 19.81 -4.48
CA GLU A 142 2.07 19.32 -4.45
C GLU A 142 2.13 17.82 -4.14
N ILE A 143 1.41 17.36 -3.11
CA ILE A 143 1.32 15.94 -2.75
C ILE A 143 0.82 15.10 -3.92
N LYS A 144 -0.32 15.51 -4.52
CA LYS A 144 -0.90 14.81 -5.66
C LYS A 144 0.05 14.77 -6.86
N LYS A 145 0.75 15.89 -7.12
CA LYS A 145 1.69 16.01 -8.24
C LYS A 145 2.92 15.15 -8.03
N PHE A 146 3.45 15.08 -6.80
CA PHE A 146 4.56 14.21 -6.46
C PHE A 146 4.24 12.74 -6.81
N PHE A 147 3.14 12.20 -6.29
CA PHE A 147 2.77 10.80 -6.56
C PHE A 147 2.39 10.52 -8.01
N SER A 148 1.95 11.55 -8.76
CA SER A 148 1.74 11.40 -10.20
C SER A 148 3.06 11.31 -10.99
N ASP A 149 4.13 11.94 -10.53
CA ASP A 149 5.37 12.15 -11.31
C ASP A 149 6.56 11.28 -10.85
N TYR A 150 6.55 10.78 -9.61
CA TYR A 150 7.74 10.18 -8.99
C TYR A 150 8.25 8.91 -9.70
N LYS A 151 7.36 8.20 -10.40
CA LYS A 151 7.68 7.01 -11.22
C LYS A 151 7.67 7.28 -12.73
N ASP A 152 7.54 8.53 -13.18
CA ASP A 152 7.45 8.86 -14.61
C ASP A 152 8.66 8.37 -15.43
N LEU A 153 9.88 8.59 -14.92
CA LEU A 153 11.11 8.13 -15.58
C LEU A 153 11.36 6.62 -15.43
N GLU A 154 10.55 5.93 -14.62
CA GLU A 154 10.50 4.47 -14.55
C GLU A 154 9.56 3.89 -15.63
N ASN A 155 8.90 4.75 -16.43
CA ASN A 155 7.86 4.41 -17.40
C ASN A 155 6.62 3.72 -16.80
N LYS A 156 6.38 3.91 -15.50
CA LYS A 156 5.19 3.41 -14.81
C LYS A 156 4.09 4.47 -14.82
N ILE A 157 2.84 4.02 -14.77
CA ILE A 157 1.68 4.92 -14.74
C ILE A 157 1.06 4.84 -13.35
N VAL A 158 0.96 5.99 -12.69
CA VAL A 158 0.31 6.13 -11.40
C VAL A 158 -0.95 6.99 -11.57
N ILE A 159 -2.06 6.55 -10.98
CA ILE A 159 -3.33 7.28 -11.02
C ILE A 159 -3.72 7.65 -9.58
N THR A 160 -3.68 8.95 -9.27
CA THR A 160 -4.06 9.49 -7.96
C THR A 160 -5.46 10.12 -8.01
N SER A 161 -6.29 9.87 -7.00
CA SER A 161 -7.53 10.62 -6.78
C SER A 161 -7.30 11.90 -5.99
N ASP A 162 -8.33 12.74 -5.87
CA ASP A 162 -8.31 13.78 -4.84
C ASP A 162 -8.41 13.14 -3.44
N PRO A 163 -7.71 13.69 -2.43
CA PRO A 163 -7.84 13.23 -1.07
C PRO A 163 -9.28 13.24 -0.55
N ARG A 164 -9.61 12.29 0.31
CA ARG A 164 -10.87 12.20 1.07
C ARG A 164 -10.60 12.54 2.53
N GLY A 165 -11.62 13.00 3.25
CA GLY A 165 -11.50 13.50 4.62
C GLY A 165 -11.19 12.43 5.67
N ALA A 166 -11.04 12.88 6.91
CA ALA A 166 -10.52 12.10 8.04
C ALA A 166 -11.30 10.81 8.30
N GLU A 167 -12.62 10.85 8.21
CA GLU A 167 -13.48 9.68 8.42
C GLU A 167 -13.18 8.51 7.45
N LYS A 168 -12.79 8.81 6.20
CA LYS A 168 -12.39 7.76 5.26
C LYS A 168 -11.00 7.22 5.59
N ALA A 169 -10.12 8.06 6.10
CA ALA A 169 -8.79 7.66 6.54
C ALA A 169 -8.87 6.74 7.77
N LYS A 170 -9.63 7.13 8.80
CA LYS A 170 -9.87 6.32 10.00
C LYS A 170 -10.41 4.94 9.66
N LYS A 171 -11.40 4.86 8.74
CA LYS A 171 -11.93 3.57 8.27
C LYS A 171 -10.87 2.69 7.61
N ALA A 172 -9.94 3.27 6.84
CA ALA A 172 -8.84 2.53 6.25
C ALA A 172 -7.84 2.05 7.32
N VAL A 173 -7.51 2.91 8.28
CA VAL A 173 -6.67 2.53 9.44
C VAL A 173 -7.31 1.37 10.20
N THR A 174 -8.58 1.47 10.60
CA THR A 174 -9.29 0.37 11.27
C THR A 174 -9.24 -0.92 10.45
N LYS A 175 -9.62 -0.87 9.17
CA LYS A 175 -9.56 -2.06 8.29
C LYS A 175 -8.16 -2.67 8.27
N SER A 176 -7.11 -1.85 8.22
CA SER A 176 -5.74 -2.36 8.17
C SER A 176 -5.27 -3.03 9.45
N LEU A 177 -5.72 -2.54 10.60
CA LEU A 177 -5.46 -3.16 11.89
C LEU A 177 -6.21 -4.49 12.00
N ASP A 178 -7.45 -4.55 11.54
CA ASP A 178 -8.26 -5.77 11.51
C ASP A 178 -7.60 -6.85 10.62
N LEU A 179 -7.18 -6.47 9.40
CA LEU A 179 -6.47 -7.36 8.48
C LEU A 179 -5.16 -7.88 9.09
N TYR A 180 -4.43 -7.05 9.82
CA TYR A 180 -3.21 -7.48 10.51
C TYR A 180 -3.53 -8.52 11.59
N GLN A 181 -4.56 -8.30 12.41
CA GLN A 181 -5.00 -9.26 13.42
C GLN A 181 -5.43 -10.59 12.80
N GLU A 182 -6.13 -10.55 11.67
CA GLU A 182 -6.55 -11.76 10.96
C GLU A 182 -5.37 -12.54 10.40
N PHE A 183 -4.45 -11.85 9.72
CA PHE A 183 -3.35 -12.47 9.01
C PHE A 183 -2.23 -12.96 9.93
N PHE A 184 -1.86 -12.16 10.94
CA PHE A 184 -0.71 -12.45 11.82
C PHE A 184 -1.08 -12.97 13.21
N VAL A 185 -2.28 -12.69 13.73
CA VAL A 185 -2.62 -13.15 15.09
C VAL A 185 -3.53 -14.38 15.05
N LYS A 186 -4.65 -14.32 14.32
CA LYS A 186 -5.60 -15.45 14.25
C LYS A 186 -5.03 -16.65 13.50
N LYS A 187 -4.30 -16.43 12.40
CA LYS A 187 -3.65 -17.52 11.65
C LYS A 187 -2.58 -18.24 12.48
N HIS A 188 -1.79 -17.49 13.26
CA HIS A 188 -0.80 -18.07 14.16
C HIS A 188 -1.44 -18.83 15.33
N LYS A 189 -2.59 -18.37 15.85
CA LYS A 189 -3.35 -19.15 16.86
C LYS A 189 -3.90 -20.46 16.28
N LYS A 190 -4.44 -20.46 15.06
CA LYS A 190 -4.92 -21.69 14.40
C LYS A 190 -3.78 -22.66 14.11
N LYS A 191 -2.63 -22.17 13.65
CA LYS A 191 -1.44 -22.99 13.39
C LYS A 191 -0.84 -23.56 14.68
N ALA A 192 -0.77 -22.76 15.74
CA ALA A 192 -0.32 -23.26 17.05
C ALA A 192 -1.28 -24.31 17.62
N GLN A 193 -2.59 -24.12 17.46
CA GLN A 193 -3.60 -25.10 17.90
C GLN A 193 -3.61 -26.39 17.06
N SER A 194 -3.34 -26.32 15.75
CA SER A 194 -3.22 -27.51 14.90
C SER A 194 -1.90 -28.27 15.15
N GLU A 195 -0.79 -27.57 15.41
CA GLU A 195 0.49 -28.19 15.79
C GLU A 195 0.45 -28.79 17.20
N GLU A 196 -0.40 -28.26 18.09
CA GLU A 196 -0.63 -28.80 19.43
C GLU A 196 -1.61 -29.99 19.41
N SER A 197 -2.60 -30.00 18.51
CA SER A 197 -3.50 -31.14 18.29
C SER A 197 -2.82 -32.30 17.53
N GLU A 198 -1.99 -32.02 16.52
CA GLU A 198 -1.20 -33.06 15.83
C GLU A 198 -0.14 -33.66 16.77
N LYS A 199 0.34 -32.89 17.76
CA LYS A 199 1.27 -33.38 18.78
C LYS A 199 0.56 -34.23 19.85
N SER A 200 -0.66 -33.87 20.24
CA SER A 200 -1.47 -34.73 21.13
C SER A 200 -1.96 -35.98 20.43
N GLU A 201 -2.31 -35.92 19.13
CA GLU A 201 -2.64 -37.10 18.32
C GLU A 201 -1.41 -38.00 18.13
N SER A 202 -0.19 -37.45 17.97
CA SER A 202 1.02 -38.29 17.91
C SER A 202 1.43 -38.92 19.25
N ASP A 203 1.11 -38.26 20.38
CA ASP A 203 1.35 -38.80 21.73
C ASP A 203 0.25 -39.83 22.11
N GLU A 204 -0.97 -39.72 21.56
CA GLU A 204 -2.05 -40.70 21.68
C GLU A 204 -1.85 -41.91 20.73
N GLU A 205 -1.39 -41.70 19.49
CA GLU A 205 -1.06 -42.78 18.54
C GLU A 205 0.11 -43.66 19.01
N GLU A 206 1.11 -43.11 19.72
CA GLU A 206 2.19 -43.91 20.33
C GLU A 206 1.70 -44.73 21.55
N SER A 207 0.51 -44.40 22.08
CA SER A 207 -0.17 -45.17 23.15
C SER A 207 -1.24 -46.13 22.63
N GLU A 208 -1.73 -45.93 21.40
CA GLU A 208 -2.80 -46.73 20.78
C GLU A 208 -2.28 -47.73 19.72
N GLU A 209 -1.02 -47.65 19.27
CA GLU A 209 -0.39 -48.67 18.38
C GLU A 209 -0.22 -50.06 19.03
N SER A 210 -0.70 -50.26 20.26
CA SER A 210 -0.77 -51.58 20.91
C SER A 210 -2.12 -52.29 20.86
N GLU A 211 -3.20 -51.70 20.36
CA GLU A 211 -4.52 -52.36 20.33
C GLU A 211 -5.26 -52.17 18.98
N GLU A 212 -5.36 -53.28 18.23
CA GLU A 212 -6.44 -53.65 17.28
C GLU A 212 -6.68 -52.73 16.07
N SER A 213 -6.31 -53.06 14.82
CA SER A 213 -6.82 -54.13 13.95
C SER A 213 -8.31 -54.50 14.14
N GLU A 214 -9.21 -53.94 13.31
CA GLU A 214 -10.15 -54.66 12.42
C GLU A 214 -11.34 -53.79 11.96
N GLU A 215 -11.68 -53.96 10.67
CA GLU A 215 -12.98 -53.82 9.97
C GLU A 215 -13.70 -52.46 9.69
N SER A 216 -14.08 -52.39 8.40
CA SER A 216 -15.25 -51.80 7.69
C SER A 216 -16.54 -51.59 8.51
N ASP A 217 -17.53 -50.76 8.14
CA ASP A 217 -18.21 -50.59 6.86
C ASP A 217 -19.20 -49.38 6.88
N GLU A 218 -19.79 -49.11 5.71
CA GLU A 218 -20.72 -48.08 5.16
C GLU A 218 -21.87 -47.39 5.95
N SER A 219 -22.41 -46.35 5.28
CA SER A 219 -23.78 -45.75 5.26
C SER A 219 -24.05 -44.58 6.23
N GLU A 220 -24.91 -43.56 6.00
CA GLU A 220 -25.84 -43.13 4.94
C GLU A 220 -26.24 -41.64 5.16
N GLU A 221 -27.05 -41.09 4.25
CA GLU A 221 -27.55 -39.71 4.03
C GLU A 221 -28.18 -38.97 5.24
N SER A 222 -28.30 -37.63 5.31
CA SER A 222 -29.28 -36.80 4.56
C SER A 222 -29.34 -35.34 5.08
N GLU A 223 -29.78 -34.41 4.20
CA GLU A 223 -30.55 -33.15 4.44
C GLU A 223 -29.90 -32.00 5.28
N GLU A 224 -30.10 -30.69 5.08
CA GLU A 224 -30.93 -29.87 4.18
C GLU A 224 -30.34 -28.43 4.14
N SER A 225 -30.94 -27.59 3.31
CA SER A 225 -30.63 -26.21 2.89
C SER A 225 -30.44 -25.12 3.96
N GLU A 226 -29.77 -24.02 3.59
CA GLU A 226 -30.30 -22.64 3.75
C GLU A 226 -29.58 -21.61 2.85
N GLU A 227 -30.37 -20.78 2.17
CA GLU A 227 -29.97 -19.64 1.34
C GLU A 227 -29.55 -18.43 2.21
N SER A 228 -28.69 -17.54 1.69
CA SER A 228 -28.65 -16.15 2.16
C SER A 228 -28.34 -15.15 1.04
N GLU A 229 -28.95 -13.98 1.21
CA GLU A 229 -29.27 -12.91 0.27
C GLU A 229 -28.05 -12.11 -0.24
N GLU A 230 -27.98 -11.86 -1.56
CA GLU A 230 -27.07 -10.88 -2.19
C GLU A 230 -27.71 -9.48 -2.19
N SER A 231 -26.94 -8.47 -1.78
CA SER A 231 -27.38 -7.06 -1.73
C SER A 231 -27.00 -6.25 -2.99
N ASP A 232 -27.97 -5.48 -3.48
CA ASP A 232 -28.08 -4.72 -4.74
C ASP A 232 -27.10 -3.55 -5.04
N ASP A 233 -25.93 -3.42 -4.39
CA ASP A 233 -25.05 -2.25 -4.61
C ASP A 233 -24.01 -2.41 -5.75
N ASP A 234 -23.86 -3.60 -6.33
CA ASP A 234 -22.82 -3.91 -7.33
C ASP A 234 -23.17 -3.55 -8.78
N GLU A 235 -24.45 -3.32 -9.10
CA GLU A 235 -24.86 -3.16 -10.49
C GLU A 235 -24.59 -1.74 -11.04
N LYS A 236 -24.66 -0.72 -10.17
CA LYS A 236 -24.36 0.68 -10.55
C LYS A 236 -22.87 0.98 -10.70
N GLU A 237 -21.99 0.14 -10.14
CA GLU A 237 -20.54 0.29 -10.28
C GLU A 237 -20.03 -0.34 -11.59
N LYS A 238 -20.61 -1.48 -11.99
CA LYS A 238 -20.32 -2.17 -13.27
C LYS A 238 -20.68 -1.32 -14.51
N GLU A 239 -21.72 -0.48 -14.45
CA GLU A 239 -22.05 0.42 -15.57
C GLU A 239 -21.07 1.58 -15.73
N LYS A 240 -20.59 2.17 -14.61
CA LYS A 240 -19.61 3.27 -14.63
C LYS A 240 -18.23 2.80 -15.10
N GLU A 241 -17.90 1.54 -14.85
CA GLU A 241 -16.64 0.94 -15.30
C GLU A 241 -16.63 0.69 -16.82
N LYS A 242 -17.76 0.21 -17.38
CA LYS A 242 -17.94 0.05 -18.83
C LYS A 242 -17.85 1.39 -19.58
N GLU A 243 -18.31 2.48 -18.99
CA GLU A 243 -18.21 3.82 -19.59
C GLU A 243 -16.75 4.35 -19.59
N LYS A 244 -16.00 4.11 -18.50
CA LYS A 244 -14.56 4.45 -18.41
C LYS A 244 -13.71 3.65 -19.40
N GLU A 245 -14.03 2.38 -19.64
CA GLU A 245 -13.34 1.54 -20.61
C GLU A 245 -13.54 2.02 -22.06
N LYS A 246 -14.76 2.47 -22.40
CA LYS A 246 -15.06 3.12 -23.69
C LYS A 246 -14.24 4.41 -23.87
N LEU A 247 -14.06 5.20 -22.81
CA LEU A 247 -13.24 6.42 -22.82
C LEU A 247 -11.73 6.12 -22.99
N LYS A 248 -11.22 5.05 -22.36
CA LYS A 248 -9.84 4.54 -22.52
C LYS A 248 -9.58 4.10 -23.98
N LYS A 249 -10.52 3.38 -24.60
CA LYS A 249 -10.42 2.95 -26.02
C LYS A 249 -10.41 4.13 -27.00
N LYS A 250 -11.20 5.19 -26.73
CA LYS A 250 -11.22 6.43 -27.55
C LYS A 250 -9.88 7.19 -27.48
N LYS A 251 -9.31 7.37 -26.28
CA LYS A 251 -8.00 8.03 -26.09
C LYS A 251 -6.82 7.26 -26.70
N LYS A 252 -6.85 5.91 -26.69
CA LYS A 252 -5.84 5.07 -27.39
C LYS A 252 -5.90 5.25 -28.92
N LYS A 253 -7.12 5.36 -29.50
CA LYS A 253 -7.29 5.65 -30.94
C LYS A 253 -6.71 7.01 -31.33
N ASP A 254 -6.97 8.06 -30.56
CA ASP A 254 -6.51 9.43 -30.88
C ASP A 254 -4.98 9.59 -30.79
N LYS A 255 -4.32 8.91 -29.84
CA LYS A 255 -2.84 8.85 -29.76
C LYS A 255 -2.23 8.10 -30.95
N GLY A 256 -2.89 7.06 -31.47
CA GLY A 256 -2.48 6.32 -32.67
C GLY A 256 -2.53 7.17 -33.94
N THR A 257 -3.58 7.98 -34.11
CA THR A 257 -3.77 8.86 -35.27
C THR A 257 -2.74 10.01 -35.28
N SER A 258 -2.41 10.56 -34.10
CA SER A 258 -1.38 11.60 -33.96
C SER A 258 0.04 11.08 -34.23
N LYS A 259 0.38 9.86 -33.80
CA LYS A 259 1.67 9.22 -34.15
C LYS A 259 1.81 8.96 -35.65
N LYS A 260 0.73 8.57 -36.35
CA LYS A 260 0.71 8.40 -37.83
C LYS A 260 0.90 9.73 -38.57
N LYS A 261 0.27 10.83 -38.12
CA LYS A 261 0.48 12.17 -38.71
C LYS A 261 1.91 12.69 -38.52
N LYS A 262 2.53 12.48 -37.34
CA LYS A 262 3.92 12.86 -37.07
C LYS A 262 4.92 12.09 -37.94
N LYS A 263 4.73 10.77 -38.12
CA LYS A 263 5.58 9.93 -39.00
C LYS A 263 5.50 10.30 -40.49
N LYS A 264 4.35 10.83 -40.96
CA LYS A 264 4.18 11.27 -42.36
C LYS A 264 4.93 12.59 -42.62
N LYS A 265 4.88 13.54 -41.67
CA LYS A 265 5.60 14.83 -41.74
C LYS A 265 7.13 14.69 -41.71
N THR A 266 7.67 13.70 -41.00
CA THR A 266 9.12 13.40 -40.98
C THR A 266 9.62 12.70 -42.25
N LYS A 267 8.75 11.99 -42.99
CA LYS A 267 9.10 11.38 -44.29
C LYS A 267 9.10 12.38 -45.45
N GLU A 268 8.32 13.46 -45.37
CA GLU A 268 8.31 14.51 -46.40
C GLU A 268 9.50 15.48 -46.28
N THR A 269 9.90 15.81 -45.05
CA THR A 269 11.07 16.68 -44.76
C THR A 269 12.40 16.02 -45.11
N SER A 270 12.52 14.69 -44.98
CA SER A 270 13.71 13.93 -45.39
C SER A 270 13.84 13.71 -46.90
N LYS A 271 12.72 13.79 -47.66
CA LYS A 271 12.75 13.77 -49.13
C LYS A 271 13.11 15.14 -49.73
N SER A 272 12.72 16.24 -49.09
CA SER A 272 13.07 17.59 -49.53
C SER A 272 14.57 17.88 -49.38
N SER A 273 15.17 17.48 -48.25
CA SER A 273 16.59 17.68 -47.94
C SER A 273 17.55 16.83 -48.79
N LYS A 274 17.12 15.69 -49.34
CA LYS A 274 17.90 14.92 -50.33
C LYS A 274 17.86 15.52 -51.74
N LYS A 275 16.85 16.33 -52.08
CA LYS A 275 16.74 16.98 -53.40
C LYS A 275 17.62 18.23 -53.50
N THR A 276 17.85 18.94 -52.39
CA THR A 276 18.74 20.12 -52.33
C THR A 276 20.23 19.74 -52.37
N LYS A 277 20.63 18.61 -51.75
CA LYS A 277 22.03 18.14 -51.80
C LYS A 277 22.50 17.63 -53.18
N LYS A 278 21.58 17.32 -54.11
CA LYS A 278 21.92 16.91 -55.48
C LYS A 278 22.05 18.08 -56.47
N LYS A 279 21.65 19.30 -56.09
CA LYS A 279 21.77 20.50 -56.94
C LYS A 279 23.05 21.31 -56.73
N ASN A 280 23.78 21.11 -55.63
CA ASN A 280 25.04 21.82 -55.32
C ASN A 280 26.30 20.99 -55.65
N LYS A 281 26.21 20.05 -56.60
CA LYS A 281 27.33 19.17 -56.98
C LYS A 281 27.48 19.02 -58.51
N LYS A 282 27.10 20.06 -59.25
CA LYS A 282 27.42 20.26 -60.66
C LYS A 282 28.01 21.65 -60.82
#